data_AF-A0A352Y5K8-F1
#
_entry.id   AF-A0A352Y5K8-F1
#
_cell.length_a   1.000
_cell.length_b   1.000
_cell.length_c   1.000
_cell.angle_alpha   90.00
_cell.angle_beta   90.00
_cell.angle_gamma   90.00
#
_symmetry.space_group_name_H-M   'P 1'
#
loop_
_entity.id
_entity.type
_entity.pdbx_description
1 polymer ?
#
loop_
_entity_poly.entity_id
_entity_poly.type
_entity_poly.pdbx_seq_one_letter_code
_entity_poly.pdbx_strand_id
1 'polypeptide(L)'
;MNLNIWQILFLALLQGVTELFPISSLGHTVIIPGLFGWGDLVRDPNFLPLIVALHLGTSVALVIYFWRDWLQVLRSIGKSIKDGEVKRGTEEWVSFLIIIG
;
A
#
# COMPACT_ATOMS: atom_id res chain seq x y z
N MET A 1 -7.34 21.70 -10.38
CA MET A 1 -8.07 20.98 -9.32
C MET A 1 -8.43 21.93 -8.18
N ASN A 2 -9.71 22.17 -7.91
CA ASN A 2 -10.14 22.83 -6.66
C ASN A 2 -10.63 21.72 -5.71
N LEU A 3 -9.69 21.12 -4.98
CA LEU A 3 -10.00 20.06 -4.01
C LEU A 3 -10.45 20.67 -2.69
N ASN A 4 -11.60 20.23 -2.20
CA ASN A 4 -11.96 20.49 -0.82
C ASN A 4 -11.20 19.53 0.11
N ILE A 5 -10.75 20.01 1.27
CA ILE A 5 -10.11 19.17 2.30
C ILE A 5 -10.96 17.95 2.67
N TRP A 6 -12.29 18.09 2.67
CA TRP A 6 -13.20 16.98 2.92
C TRP A 6 -13.12 15.89 1.84
N GLN A 7 -12.97 16.27 0.57
CA GLN A 7 -12.79 15.31 -0.52
C GLN A 7 -11.45 14.58 -0.40
N ILE A 8 -10.39 15.30 -0.01
CA ILE A 8 -9.06 14.71 0.22
C ILE A 8 -9.12 13.69 1.34
N LEU A 9 -9.70 14.06 2.49
CA LEU A 9 -9.85 13.16 3.63
C LEU A 9 -10.69 11.93 3.28
N PHE A 10 -11.80 12.12 2.55
CA PHE A 10 -12.63 11.02 2.09
C PHE A 10 -11.86 10.06 1.17
N LEU A 11 -11.15 10.59 0.16
CA LEU A 11 -10.36 9.78 -0.76
C LEU A 11 -9.20 9.07 -0.05
N ALA A 12 -8.55 9.72 0.91
CA ALA A 12 -7.50 9.12 1.71
C ALA A 12 -8.00 7.96 2.58
N LEU A 13 -9.16 8.13 3.23
CA LEU A 13 -9.81 7.05 3.99
C LEU A 13 -10.27 5.91 3.08
N LEU A 14 -10.89 6.24 1.94
CA LEU A 14 -11.34 5.27 0.97
C LEU A 14 -10.16 4.44 0.43
N GLN A 15 -9.08 5.09 -0.02
CA GLN A 15 -7.87 4.41 -0.46
C GLN A 15 -7.28 3.57 0.67
N GLY A 16 -7.13 4.15 1.87
CA GLY A 16 -6.57 3.47 3.03
C GLY A 16 -7.31 2.19 3.42
N VAL A 17 -8.64 2.21 3.39
CA VAL A 17 -9.45 1.03 3.68
C VAL A 17 -9.40 0.04 2.51
N THR A 18 -9.68 0.49 1.29
CA THR A 18 -9.81 -0.40 0.12
C THR A 18 -8.50 -1.03 -0.31
N GLU A 19 -7.35 -0.43 -0.01
CA GLU A 19 -6.03 -1.02 -0.27
C GLU A 19 -5.75 -2.25 0.61
N LEU A 20 -6.31 -2.28 1.83
CA LEU A 20 -6.12 -3.40 2.76
C LEU A 20 -6.98 -4.63 2.41
N PHE A 21 -7.99 -4.45 1.55
CA PHE A 21 -8.88 -5.52 1.11
C PHE A 21 -8.66 -5.82 -0.39
N PRO A 22 -8.76 -7.08 -0.84
CA PRO A 22 -8.58 -7.44 -2.24
C PRO A 22 -9.83 -7.10 -3.09
N ILE A 23 -10.19 -5.81 -3.12
CA ILE A 23 -11.42 -5.30 -3.76
C ILE A 23 -11.16 -4.24 -4.84
N SER A 24 -9.91 -4.09 -5.30
CA SER A 24 -9.46 -3.06 -6.25
C SER A 24 -9.65 -1.64 -5.73
N SER A 25 -8.59 -1.08 -5.12
CA SER A 25 -8.60 0.30 -4.60
C SER A 25 -8.80 1.34 -5.71
N LEU A 26 -8.15 1.15 -6.88
CA LEU A 26 -8.33 2.03 -8.04
C LEU A 26 -9.77 2.11 -8.55
N GLY A 27 -10.49 0.98 -8.57
CA GLY A 27 -11.90 0.95 -8.99
C GLY A 27 -12.76 1.85 -8.10
N HIS A 28 -12.59 1.74 -6.79
CA HIS A 28 -13.32 2.55 -5.82
C HIS A 28 -12.93 4.03 -5.91
N THR A 29 -11.64 4.34 -6.01
CA THR A 29 -11.12 5.71 -6.08
C THR A 29 -11.52 6.43 -7.37
N VAL A 30 -11.87 5.72 -8.45
CA VAL A 30 -12.39 6.31 -9.70
C VAL A 30 -13.91 6.36 -9.76
N ILE A 31 -14.60 5.27 -9.38
CA ILE A 31 -16.06 5.13 -9.52
C ILE A 31 -16.79 5.99 -8.49
N ILE A 32 -16.34 5.99 -7.24
CA ILE A 32 -17.04 6.68 -6.14
C ILE A 32 -17.10 8.20 -6.37
N PRO A 33 -16.00 8.89 -6.75
CA PRO A 33 -16.07 10.30 -7.12
C PRO A 33 -17.04 10.58 -8.27
N GLY A 34 -17.13 9.70 -9.26
CA GLY A 34 -18.10 9.81 -10.34
C GLY A 34 -19.56 9.77 -9.84
N LEU A 35 -19.87 8.92 -8.87
CA LEU A 35 -21.21 8.82 -8.25
C LEU A 35 -21.56 10.04 -7.39
N PHE A 36 -20.58 10.67 -6.75
CA PHE A 36 -20.77 11.89 -5.95
C PHE A 36 -20.77 13.19 -6.77
N GLY A 37 -20.72 13.10 -8.10
CA GLY A 37 -20.67 14.28 -8.98
C GLY A 37 -19.30 14.97 -9.01
N TRP A 38 -18.25 14.31 -8.51
CA TRP A 38 -16.86 14.78 -8.56
C TRP A 38 -16.12 14.26 -9.81
N GLY A 39 -16.83 14.01 -10.90
CA GLY A 39 -16.26 13.45 -12.13
C GLY A 39 -15.18 14.33 -12.76
N ASP A 40 -15.24 15.65 -12.56
CA ASP A 40 -14.21 16.60 -13.02
C ASP A 40 -12.87 16.37 -12.32
N LEU A 41 -12.90 15.83 -11.10
CA LEU A 41 -11.73 15.49 -10.30
C LEU A 41 -10.95 14.34 -10.95
N VAL A 42 -11.66 13.34 -11.50
CA VAL A 42 -11.07 12.19 -12.20
C VAL A 42 -10.43 12.60 -13.54
N ARG A 43 -10.96 13.65 -14.17
CA ARG A 43 -10.48 14.17 -15.46
C ARG A 43 -9.29 15.14 -15.32
N ASP A 44 -9.00 15.59 -14.11
CA ASP A 44 -7.90 16.51 -13.85
C ASP A 44 -6.54 15.79 -14.01
N PRO A 45 -5.56 16.37 -14.72
CA PRO A 45 -4.22 15.77 -14.85
C PRO A 45 -3.53 15.50 -13.51
N ASN A 46 -3.90 16.22 -12.45
CA ASN A 46 -3.35 16.05 -11.10
C ASN A 46 -3.97 14.89 -10.33
N PHE A 47 -4.99 14.22 -10.86
CA PHE A 47 -5.67 13.12 -10.19
C PHE A 47 -4.78 11.87 -10.07
N LEU A 48 -4.06 11.52 -11.14
CA LEU A 48 -3.15 10.39 -11.11
C LEU A 48 -2.01 10.61 -10.07
N PRO A 49 -1.32 11.77 -10.05
CA PRO A 49 -0.40 12.11 -8.96
C PRO A 49 -1.01 12.03 -7.56
N LEU A 50 -2.27 12.46 -7.38
CA LEU A 50 -2.97 12.34 -6.10
C LEU A 50 -3.14 10.87 -5.70
N ILE A 51 -3.64 10.01 -6.60
CA ILE A 51 -3.80 8.58 -6.31
C ILE A 51 -2.45 7.94 -5.93
N VAL A 52 -1.39 8.25 -6.68
CA VAL A 52 -0.04 7.75 -6.39
C VAL A 52 0.41 8.21 -5.00
N ALA A 53 0.17 9.47 -4.63
CA ALA A 53 0.49 9.99 -3.31
C ALA A 53 -0.32 9.30 -2.20
N LEU A 54 -1.61 9.04 -2.42
CA LEU A 54 -2.45 8.29 -1.47
C LEU A 54 -1.96 6.85 -1.28
N HIS A 55 -1.62 6.17 -2.37
CA HIS A 55 -1.09 4.80 -2.35
C HIS A 55 0.32 4.73 -1.72
N LEU A 56 1.14 5.76 -1.92
CA LEU A 56 2.41 5.89 -1.20
C LEU A 56 2.17 6.10 0.30
N GLY A 57 1.17 6.91 0.67
CA GLY A 57 0.77 7.10 2.06
C GLY A 57 0.35 5.80 2.74
N THR A 58 -0.46 4.96 2.07
CA THR A 58 -0.83 3.64 2.59
C THR A 58 0.37 2.69 2.69
N SER A 59 1.27 2.71 1.71
CA SER A 59 2.52 1.93 1.75
C SER A 59 3.40 2.34 2.93
N VAL A 60 3.57 3.64 3.16
CA VAL A 60 4.34 4.16 4.31
C VAL A 60 3.69 3.77 5.64
N ALA A 61 2.36 3.86 5.74
CA ALA A 61 1.64 3.43 6.94
C ALA A 61 1.88 1.94 7.24
N LEU A 62 1.87 1.07 6.23
CA LEU A 62 2.15 -0.35 6.38
C LEU A 62 3.60 -0.64 6.76
N VAL A 63 4.57 0.08 6.17
CA VAL A 63 5.99 -0.05 6.54
C VAL A 63 6.22 0.36 8.00
N ILE A 64 5.58 1.45 8.46
CA ILE A 64 5.66 1.90 9.84
C ILE A 64 4.97 0.91 10.78
N TYR A 65 3.78 0.43 10.43
CA TYR A 65 3.02 -0.50 11.26
C TYR A 65 3.74 -1.83 11.45
N PHE A 66 4.24 -2.43 10.36
CA PHE A 66 4.96 -3.72 10.35
C PHE A 66 6.49 -3.56 10.49
N TRP A 67 6.99 -2.45 11.05
CA TRP A 67 8.42 -2.14 11.07
C TRP A 67 9.28 -3.23 11.73
N ARG A 68 8.74 -3.92 12.75
CA ARG A 68 9.43 -5.02 13.44
C ARG A 68 9.53 -6.26 12.57
N ASP A 69 8.48 -6.59 11.83
CA ASP A 69 8.44 -7.71 10.90
C ASP A 69 9.42 -7.47 9.75
N TRP A 70 9.48 -6.24 9.22
CA TRP A 70 10.50 -5.87 8.23
C TRP A 70 11.93 -6.03 8.77
N LEU A 71 12.21 -5.61 10.01
CA LEU A 71 13.52 -5.84 10.63
C LEU A 71 13.83 -7.32 10.83
N GLN A 72 12.82 -8.13 11.17
CA GLN A 72 12.97 -9.59 11.28
C GLN A 72 13.34 -10.19 9.93
N VAL A 73 12.64 -9.83 8.86
CA VAL A 73 12.93 -10.27 7.49
C VAL A 73 14.37 -9.92 7.11
N LEU A 74 14.80 -8.67 7.32
CA LEU A 74 16.16 -8.22 7.01
C LEU A 74 17.25 -8.99 7.79
N ARG A 75 17.03 -9.23 9.09
CA ARG A 75 17.96 -10.00 9.93
C ARG A 75 18.04 -11.46 9.49
N SER A 76 16.88 -12.04 9.18
CA SER A 76 16.74 -13.43 8.75
C SER A 76 17.46 -13.69 7.42
N ILE A 77 17.37 -12.73 6.48
CA ILE A 77 18.13 -12.77 5.22
C ILE A 77 19.65 -12.77 5.50
N GLY A 78 20.13 -11.85 6.33
CA GLY A 78 21.55 -11.79 6.68
C GLY A 78 22.06 -13.07 7.33
N LYS A 79 21.24 -13.69 8.18
CA LYS A 79 21.54 -14.99 8.80
C LYS A 79 21.58 -16.11 7.76
N SER A 80 20.58 -16.21 6.89
CA SER A 80 20.52 -17.26 5.87
C SER A 80 21.68 -17.18 4.87
N ILE A 81 22.12 -15.97 4.49
CA ILE A 81 23.32 -15.78 3.66
C ILE A 81 24.57 -16.32 4.36
N LYS A 82 24.69 -16.10 5.68
CA LYS A 82 25.84 -16.57 6.47
C LYS A 82 25.85 -18.09 6.64
N ASP A 83 24.68 -18.66 6.91
CA ASP A 83 24.52 -20.08 7.21
C ASP A 83 24.45 -20.93 5.92
N GLY A 84 24.19 -20.32 4.76
CA GLY A 84 24.13 -20.99 3.46
C GLY A 84 22.93 -21.91 3.27
N GLU A 85 21.99 -21.90 4.23
CA GLU A 85 20.82 -22.77 4.26
C GLU A 85 19.55 -21.97 4.57
N VAL A 86 18.43 -22.37 3.96
CA VAL A 86 17.08 -21.91 4.32
C VAL A 86 16.29 -23.13 4.78
N LYS A 87 15.98 -23.21 6.07
CA LYS A 87 15.25 -24.35 6.64
C LYS A 87 13.75 -24.12 6.58
N ARG A 88 12.99 -25.06 6.00
CA ARG A 88 11.53 -24.96 5.93
C ARG A 88 10.92 -24.88 7.33
N GLY A 89 9.93 -24.00 7.49
CA GLY A 89 9.24 -23.80 8.77
C GLY A 89 9.94 -22.85 9.76
N THR A 90 11.07 -22.24 9.38
CA THR A 90 11.71 -21.19 10.18
C THR A 90 11.35 -19.78 9.66
N GLU A 91 11.73 -18.77 10.43
CA GLU A 91 11.63 -17.36 10.01
C GLU A 91 12.45 -17.07 8.73
N GLU A 92 13.49 -17.86 8.45
CA GLU A 92 14.28 -17.78 7.20
C GLU A 92 13.45 -18.23 6.01
N TRP A 93 12.65 -19.29 6.17
CA TRP A 93 11.74 -19.74 5.13
C TRP A 93 10.65 -18.70 4.84
N VAL A 94 10.04 -18.12 5.87
CA VAL A 94 9.03 -17.06 5.68
C VAL A 94 9.63 -15.83 5.00
N SER A 95 10.83 -15.41 5.43
CA SER A 95 11.54 -14.28 4.82
C SER A 95 11.90 -14.55 3.36
N PHE A 96 12.33 -15.77 3.04
CA PHE A 96 12.60 -16.19 1.68
C PHE A 96 11.34 -16.16 0.82
N LEU A 97 10.20 -16.65 1.33
CA LEU A 97 8.90 -16.58 0.63
C LEU A 97 8.49 -15.14 0.31
N ILE A 98 8.76 -14.20 1.21
CA ILE A 98 8.48 -12.76 0.99
C ILE A 98 9.36 -12.15 -0.10
N ILE A 99 10.60 -12.63 -0.29
CA ILE A 99 11.52 -12.09 -1.32
C ILE A 99 11.17 -12.60 -2.72
N ILE A 100 10.75 -13.87 -2.82
CA ILE A 100 10.44 -14.49 -4.11
C ILE A 100 9.02 -14.21 -4.59
N GLY A 101 8.09 -13.95 -3.67
CA GLY A 101 6.68 -13.67 -3.93
C GLY A 101 6.45 -12.21 -4.31
#